data_AF-A0A616AD47-F1
#
_entry.id   AF-A0A616AD47-F1
#
_cell.length_a   1.000
_cell.length_b   1.000
_cell.length_c   1.000
_cell.angle_alpha   90.00
_cell.angle_beta   90.00
_cell.angle_gamma   90.00
#
_symmetry.space_group_name_H-M   'P 1'
#
loop_
_entity.id
_entity.type
_entity.pdbx_description
1 polymer ?
#
loop_
_entity_poly.entity_id
_entity_poly.type
_entity_poly.pdbx_seq_one_letter_code
_entity_poly.pdbx_strand_id
1 'polypeptide(L)'
;MVRWGAALSIIAVLTACDDRLVSYFPDYAAIPEQSGIWTWLPVFFPSSASEIEMTFNLDSNLFYADFSVADGHKRAHFERVLGEESVVHYANFSHKSWCKTGKTLWNSEALAKPFFITQISVERYRITNHMPGCTKPGE
;
A
#
# COMPACT_ATOMS: atom_id res chain seq x y z
N MET A 1 9.96 54.46 -37.38
CA MET A 1 8.65 53.80 -37.19
C MET A 1 8.91 52.30 -37.10
N VAL A 2 9.03 51.72 -35.90
CA VAL A 2 9.26 50.28 -35.70
C VAL A 2 8.21 49.79 -34.70
N ARG A 3 7.28 48.95 -35.19
CA ARG A 3 6.28 48.25 -34.39
C ARG A 3 6.96 47.01 -33.79
N TRP A 4 7.18 47.00 -32.48
CA TRP A 4 7.50 45.78 -31.75
C TRP A 4 6.19 45.09 -31.36
N GLY A 5 5.90 43.98 -32.05
CA GLY A 5 4.88 43.04 -31.63
C GLY A 5 5.46 42.17 -30.52
N ALA A 6 4.90 42.25 -29.31
CA ALA A 6 5.22 41.33 -28.24
C ALA A 6 4.53 39.98 -28.51
N ALA A 7 5.31 38.95 -28.80
CA ALA A 7 4.82 37.58 -28.83
C ALA A 7 4.75 37.05 -27.39
N LEU A 8 3.54 36.79 -26.90
CA LEU A 8 3.29 36.11 -25.62
C LEU A 8 3.44 34.60 -25.86
N SER A 9 4.58 34.04 -25.48
CA SER A 9 4.78 32.60 -25.41
C SER A 9 4.09 32.05 -24.17
N ILE A 10 2.90 31.47 -24.34
CA ILE A 10 2.25 30.67 -23.29
C ILE A 10 3.05 29.37 -23.16
N ILE A 11 3.82 29.24 -22.09
CA ILE A 11 4.47 27.99 -21.72
C ILE A 11 3.38 27.10 -21.13
N ALA A 12 2.85 26.18 -21.94
CA ALA A 12 2.04 25.09 -21.43
C ALA A 12 2.97 24.10 -20.72
N VAL A 13 3.02 24.16 -19.40
CA VAL A 13 3.66 23.13 -18.57
C VAL A 13 2.80 21.87 -18.69
N LEU A 14 3.32 20.86 -19.38
CA LEU A 14 2.74 19.51 -19.38
C LEU A 14 2.94 18.94 -17.97
N THR A 15 1.96 19.14 -17.08
CA THR A 15 1.80 18.26 -15.93
C THR A 15 1.36 16.92 -16.51
N ALA A 16 2.28 15.98 -16.65
CA ALA A 16 1.90 14.59 -16.81
C ALA A 16 0.90 14.28 -15.70
N CYS A 17 -0.30 13.81 -16.05
CA CYS A 17 -1.32 13.41 -15.08
C CYS A 17 -0.71 12.31 -14.22
N ASP A 18 -0.23 12.67 -13.04
CA ASP A 18 0.15 11.69 -12.04
C ASP A 18 -1.17 11.24 -11.39
N ASP A 19 -1.81 10.21 -11.96
CA ASP A 19 -3.06 9.62 -11.45
C ASP A 19 -2.83 8.84 -10.13
N ARG A 20 -1.69 9.07 -9.48
CA ARG A 20 -1.36 8.55 -8.16
C ARG A 20 -1.99 9.42 -7.08
N LEU A 21 -2.88 8.80 -6.32
CA LEU A 21 -3.36 9.40 -5.08
C LEU A 21 -2.41 8.99 -3.95
N VAL A 22 -1.81 9.99 -3.28
CA VAL A 22 -1.01 9.78 -2.07
C VAL A 22 -1.78 10.30 -0.87
N SER A 23 -1.84 9.53 0.20
CA SER A 23 -2.55 9.87 1.44
C SER A 23 -1.70 9.53 2.66
N TYR A 24 -1.73 10.42 3.65
CA TYR A 24 -0.97 10.28 4.90
C TYR A 24 -1.92 10.27 6.09
N PHE A 25 -1.73 9.31 6.99
CA PHE A 25 -2.49 9.20 8.24
C PHE A 25 -1.54 9.01 9.42
N PRO A 26 -1.75 9.74 10.53
CA PRO A 26 -0.93 9.57 11.73
C PRO A 26 -1.07 8.17 12.31
N ASP A 27 -2.28 7.59 12.25
CA ASP A 27 -2.61 6.25 12.74
C ASP A 27 -3.81 5.65 12.00
N TYR A 28 -4.11 4.38 12.31
CA TYR A 28 -5.22 3.64 11.72
C TYR A 28 -6.60 4.27 12.00
N ALA A 29 -6.79 4.88 13.16
CA ALA A 29 -8.08 5.50 13.52
C ALA A 29 -8.34 6.81 12.75
N ALA A 30 -7.28 7.44 12.24
CA ALA A 30 -7.37 8.63 11.41
C ALA A 30 -7.79 8.35 9.95
N ILE A 31 -7.91 7.08 9.53
CA ILE A 31 -8.35 6.71 8.17
C ILE A 31 -9.87 6.89 8.06
N PRO A 32 -10.39 7.84 7.27
CA PRO A 32 -11.82 8.11 7.23
C PRO A 32 -12.61 6.97 6.59
N GLU A 33 -13.65 6.47 7.26
CA GLU A 33 -14.53 5.39 6.76
C GLU A 33 -15.11 5.69 5.38
N GLN A 34 -15.48 6.96 5.15
CA GLN A 34 -16.06 7.46 3.91
C GLN A 34 -15.06 7.69 2.76
N SER A 35 -13.74 7.56 2.98
CA SER A 35 -12.71 7.90 1.98
C SER A 35 -12.54 6.84 0.87
N GLY A 36 -13.22 5.70 0.97
CA GLY A 36 -13.02 4.55 0.09
C GLY A 36 -11.71 3.79 0.32
N ILE A 37 -10.77 4.32 1.11
CA ILE A 37 -9.47 3.69 1.43
C ILE A 37 -9.65 2.32 2.11
N TRP A 38 -10.66 2.20 2.96
CA TRP A 38 -11.02 0.94 3.61
C TRP A 38 -11.33 -0.22 2.65
N THR A 39 -11.69 0.08 1.40
CA THR A 39 -11.93 -0.94 0.36
C THR A 39 -10.64 -1.59 -0.15
N TRP A 40 -9.48 -0.97 0.13
CA TRP A 40 -8.16 -1.45 -0.27
C TRP A 40 -7.44 -2.21 0.83
N LEU A 41 -7.68 -1.83 2.10
CA LEU A 41 -7.00 -2.42 3.24
C LEU A 41 -7.52 -3.83 3.56
N PRO A 42 -6.62 -4.82 3.73
CA PRO A 42 -7.03 -6.13 4.18
C PRO A 42 -7.46 -6.11 5.65
N VAL A 43 -8.35 -7.02 6.03
CA VAL A 43 -8.85 -7.13 7.42
C VAL A 43 -7.77 -7.45 8.46
N PHE A 44 -6.61 -7.95 8.03
CA PHE A 44 -5.47 -8.19 8.90
C PHE A 44 -4.50 -7.00 8.98
N PHE A 45 -4.81 -5.86 8.34
CA PHE A 45 -4.03 -4.64 8.52
C PHE A 45 -4.06 -4.23 10.00
N PRO A 46 -2.91 -3.95 10.62
CA PRO A 46 -2.86 -3.83 12.07
C PRO A 46 -3.49 -2.51 12.52
N SER A 47 -4.48 -2.58 13.42
CA SER A 47 -5.12 -1.40 14.01
C SER A 47 -4.15 -0.54 14.84
N SER A 48 -2.97 -1.07 15.15
CA SER A 48 -1.86 -0.39 15.81
C SER A 48 -0.91 0.35 14.87
N ALA A 49 -1.18 0.34 13.56
CA ALA A 49 -0.36 1.02 12.58
C ALA A 49 -0.32 2.53 12.85
N SER A 50 0.86 3.11 12.70
CA SER A 50 1.14 4.54 12.73
C SER A 50 1.98 4.94 11.53
N GLU A 51 2.13 6.25 11.30
CA GLU A 51 2.94 6.78 10.18
C GLU A 51 2.53 6.16 8.83
N ILE A 52 1.23 6.12 8.57
CA ILE A 52 0.67 5.39 7.43
C ILE A 52 0.75 6.28 6.19
N GLU A 53 1.49 5.83 5.18
CA GLU A 53 1.55 6.43 3.85
C GLU A 53 0.94 5.46 2.85
N MET A 54 -0.09 5.90 2.14
CA MET A 54 -0.78 5.09 1.13
C MET A 54 -0.64 5.72 -0.24
N THR A 55 -0.26 4.92 -1.23
CA THR A 55 -0.24 5.29 -2.64
C THR A 55 -1.18 4.39 -3.42
N PHE A 56 -2.07 4.99 -4.21
CA PHE A 56 -3.02 4.28 -5.06
C PHE A 56 -2.75 4.60 -6.52
N ASN A 57 -2.80 3.59 -7.37
CA ASN A 57 -2.93 3.76 -8.81
C ASN A 57 -4.27 3.13 -9.22
N LEU A 58 -5.25 4.00 -9.51
CA LEU A 58 -6.63 3.59 -9.76
C LEU A 58 -6.77 2.86 -11.10
N ASP A 59 -6.00 3.25 -12.11
CA ASP A 59 -6.05 2.64 -13.44
C ASP A 59 -5.60 1.17 -13.45
N SER A 60 -4.54 0.87 -12.70
CA SER A 60 -3.99 -0.49 -12.59
C SER A 60 -4.54 -1.27 -11.40
N ASN A 61 -5.47 -0.68 -10.63
CA ASN A 61 -6.02 -1.26 -9.41
C ASN A 61 -4.92 -1.69 -8.42
N LEU A 62 -3.90 -0.86 -8.23
CA LEU A 62 -2.77 -1.14 -7.34
C LEU A 62 -2.76 -0.20 -6.14
N PHE A 63 -2.36 -0.72 -4.98
CA PHE A 63 -2.06 0.12 -3.82
C PHE A 63 -0.77 -0.33 -3.13
N TYR A 64 -0.16 0.61 -2.44
CA TYR A 64 0.94 0.40 -1.52
C TYR A 64 0.60 1.13 -0.22
N ALA A 65 0.86 0.51 0.92
CA ALA A 65 0.77 1.19 2.21
C ALA A 65 2.02 0.88 3.03
N ASP A 66 2.77 1.93 3.34
CA ASP A 66 3.89 1.90 4.27
C ASP A 66 3.41 2.34 5.64
N PHE A 67 3.81 1.62 6.69
CA PHE A 67 3.36 1.90 8.04
C PHE A 67 4.36 1.39 9.08
N SER A 68 4.27 1.97 10.27
CA SER A 68 5.06 1.60 11.44
C SER A 68 4.20 0.80 12.44
N VAL A 69 4.78 -0.20 13.09
CA VAL A 69 4.23 -0.90 14.27
C VAL A 69 5.29 -0.88 15.37
N ALA A 70 5.31 0.21 16.14
CA ALA A 70 6.38 0.50 17.10
C ALA A 70 6.38 -0.46 18.31
N ASP A 71 5.19 -0.81 18.82
CA ASP A 71 5.08 -1.70 19.98
C ASP A 71 5.47 -3.14 19.61
N GLY A 72 6.47 -3.69 20.31
CA GLY A 72 7.00 -5.02 20.04
C GLY A 72 5.99 -6.16 20.19
N HIS A 73 5.05 -6.07 21.13
CA HIS A 73 4.00 -7.08 21.31
C HIS A 73 2.96 -7.02 20.19
N LYS A 74 2.55 -5.81 19.78
CA LYS A 74 1.63 -5.61 18.66
C LYS A 74 2.26 -6.03 17.34
N ARG A 75 3.56 -5.79 17.16
CA ARG A 75 4.33 -6.26 16.01
C ARG A 75 4.38 -7.79 15.95
N ALA A 76 4.74 -8.45 17.05
CA ALA A 76 4.73 -9.92 17.13
C ALA A 76 3.32 -10.50 16.89
N HIS A 77 2.28 -9.82 17.39
CA HIS A 77 0.89 -10.19 17.10
C HIS A 77 0.58 -10.08 15.60
N PHE A 78 0.94 -8.97 14.96
CA PHE A 78 0.74 -8.76 13.52
C PHE A 78 1.43 -9.85 12.69
N GLU A 79 2.72 -10.13 12.94
CA GLU A 79 3.45 -11.16 12.22
C GLU A 79 2.87 -12.57 12.43
N ARG A 80 2.37 -12.86 13.64
CA ARG A 80 1.65 -14.12 13.92
C ARG A 80 0.31 -14.20 13.18
N VAL A 81 -0.42 -13.09 13.07
CA VAL A 81 -1.63 -13.02 12.23
C VAL A 81 -1.28 -13.26 10.77
N LEU A 82 -0.12 -12.78 10.30
CA LEU A 82 0.35 -13.07 8.95
C LEU A 82 0.58 -14.56 8.73
N GLY A 83 1.16 -15.25 9.72
CA GLY A 83 1.30 -16.71 9.74
C GLY A 83 2.60 -17.17 9.08
N GLU A 84 3.28 -18.13 9.71
CA GLU A 84 4.56 -18.66 9.22
C GLU A 84 4.42 -19.39 7.87
N GLU A 85 3.25 -19.96 7.60
CA GLU A 85 2.92 -20.64 6.35
C GLU A 85 2.88 -19.70 5.14
N SER A 86 2.73 -18.40 5.39
CA SER A 86 2.69 -17.37 4.34
C SER A 86 4.05 -16.73 4.08
N VAL A 87 5.09 -17.10 4.84
CA VAL A 87 6.43 -16.51 4.69
C VAL A 87 7.02 -16.89 3.35
N VAL A 88 7.57 -15.90 2.66
CA VAL A 88 8.22 -16.07 1.37
C VAL A 88 9.66 -15.58 1.42
N HIS A 89 10.55 -16.40 0.87
CA HIS A 89 11.98 -16.11 0.80
C HIS A 89 12.32 -15.72 -0.63
N TYR A 90 12.58 -14.43 -0.85
CA TYR A 90 13.17 -13.96 -2.11
C TYR A 90 14.63 -13.64 -1.87
N ALA A 91 15.50 -14.09 -2.78
CA ALA A 91 16.95 -13.92 -2.70
C ALA A 91 17.41 -12.46 -2.55
N ASN A 92 16.55 -11.49 -2.88
CA ASN A 92 16.87 -10.06 -2.88
C ASN A 92 16.30 -9.29 -1.68
N PHE A 93 15.58 -9.93 -0.74
CA PHE A 93 15.08 -9.25 0.45
C PHE A 93 15.92 -9.60 1.68
N SER A 94 16.47 -8.58 2.33
CA SER A 94 17.16 -8.70 3.62
C SER A 94 16.21 -8.94 4.79
N HIS A 95 14.90 -8.76 4.57
CA HIS A 95 13.88 -8.74 5.61
C HIS A 95 12.76 -9.75 5.33
N LYS A 96 12.08 -10.16 6.41
CA LYS A 96 10.99 -11.13 6.35
C LYS A 96 9.85 -10.57 5.48
N SER A 97 9.27 -11.45 4.68
CA SER A 97 8.19 -11.11 3.75
C SER A 97 7.13 -12.21 3.78
N TRP A 98 5.89 -11.86 3.47
CA TRP A 98 4.72 -12.72 3.52
C TRP A 98 3.83 -12.53 2.30
N CYS A 99 3.19 -13.60 1.85
CA CYS A 99 2.12 -13.59 0.87
C CYS A 99 0.84 -14.11 1.50
N LYS A 100 -0.08 -13.21 1.86
CA LYS A 100 -1.30 -13.56 2.59
C LYS A 100 -2.54 -13.22 1.79
N THR A 101 -3.37 -14.22 1.56
CA THR A 101 -4.72 -14.02 1.03
C THR A 101 -5.63 -13.51 2.13
N GLY A 102 -6.38 -12.46 1.84
CA GLY A 102 -7.43 -11.97 2.73
C GLY A 102 -8.47 -11.14 2.01
N LYS A 103 -9.59 -10.92 2.67
CA LYS A 103 -10.58 -9.94 2.23
C LYS A 103 -10.23 -8.55 2.72
N THR A 104 -10.83 -7.55 2.11
CA THR A 104 -10.95 -6.19 2.66
C THR A 104 -12.24 -6.10 3.47
N LEU A 105 -12.45 -5.01 4.21
CA LEU A 105 -13.68 -4.84 5.02
C LEU A 105 -14.97 -4.93 4.20
N TRP A 106 -14.90 -4.59 2.91
CA TRP A 106 -16.05 -4.46 2.03
C TRP A 106 -16.25 -5.64 1.07
N ASN A 107 -15.31 -6.59 1.05
CA ASN A 107 -15.36 -7.76 0.19
C ASN A 107 -15.75 -9.03 0.96
N SER A 108 -16.36 -10.00 0.28
CA SER A 108 -16.64 -11.32 0.84
C SER A 108 -15.38 -12.20 0.84
N GLU A 109 -15.41 -13.31 1.58
CA GLU A 109 -14.32 -14.31 1.56
C GLU A 109 -14.06 -14.87 0.15
N ALA A 110 -15.10 -14.99 -0.67
CA ALA A 110 -14.98 -15.42 -2.07
C ALA A 110 -14.23 -14.42 -2.97
N LEU A 111 -14.05 -13.18 -2.50
CA LEU A 111 -13.32 -12.11 -3.17
C LEU A 111 -11.99 -11.79 -2.47
N ALA A 112 -11.53 -12.70 -1.61
CA ALA A 112 -10.22 -12.58 -0.98
C ALA A 112 -9.12 -12.60 -2.05
N LYS A 113 -8.16 -11.68 -1.92
CA LYS A 113 -7.07 -11.50 -2.87
C LYS A 113 -5.72 -11.62 -2.15
N PRO A 114 -4.65 -12.01 -2.86
CA PRO A 114 -3.32 -12.04 -2.27
C PRO A 114 -2.83 -10.62 -1.98
N PHE A 115 -2.19 -10.46 -0.83
CA PHE A 115 -1.42 -9.29 -0.47
C PHE A 115 0.02 -9.72 -0.20
N PHE A 116 0.96 -8.91 -0.66
CA PHE A 116 2.35 -9.03 -0.30
C PHE A 116 2.67 -8.07 0.83
N ILE A 117 3.33 -8.59 1.86
CA ILE A 117 3.78 -7.83 3.02
C ILE A 117 5.29 -8.00 3.10
N THR A 118 6.02 -6.91 3.26
CA THR A 118 7.46 -6.96 3.49
C THR A 118 7.82 -6.07 4.65
N GLN A 119 8.69 -6.55 5.52
CA GLN A 119 9.32 -5.73 6.52
C GLN A 119 10.39 -4.86 5.83
N ILE A 120 10.35 -3.55 6.03
CA ILE A 120 11.34 -2.61 5.48
C ILE A 120 12.43 -2.30 6.51
N SER A 121 12.05 -2.27 7.79
CA SER A 121 12.96 -2.10 8.92
C SER A 121 12.34 -2.75 10.16
N VAL A 122 13.01 -2.66 11.32
CA VAL A 122 12.56 -3.29 12.58
C VAL A 122 11.08 -2.99 12.87
N GLU A 123 10.62 -1.76 12.67
CA GLU A 123 9.25 -1.33 12.96
C GLU A 123 8.42 -1.02 11.72
N ARG A 124 9.03 -0.96 10.53
CA ARG A 124 8.33 -0.54 9.31
C ARG A 124 8.01 -1.70 8.39
N TYR A 125 6.82 -1.63 7.82
CA TYR A 125 6.27 -2.61 6.91
C TYR A 125 5.70 -1.92 5.68
N ARG A 126 5.66 -2.66 4.57
CA ARG A 126 4.91 -2.32 3.37
C ARG A 126 3.93 -3.42 3.07
N ILE A 127 2.70 -3.05 2.74
CA ILE A 127 1.70 -3.96 2.19
C ILE A 127 1.26 -3.49 0.81
N THR A 128 1.04 -4.43 -0.10
CA THR A 128 0.55 -4.16 -1.45
C THR A 128 -0.26 -5.32 -1.99
N ASN A 129 -1.16 -5.06 -2.92
CA ASN A 129 -1.78 -6.09 -3.76
C ASN A 129 -0.96 -6.38 -5.04
N HIS A 130 0.20 -5.74 -5.20
CA HIS A 130 1.10 -5.95 -6.33
C HIS A 130 2.18 -6.98 -5.98
N MET A 131 1.90 -8.26 -6.26
CA MET A 131 2.99 -9.19 -6.60
C MET A 131 2.50 -10.45 -7.33
N PRO A 132 2.98 -10.70 -8.56
CA PRO A 132 2.64 -11.91 -9.33
C PRO A 132 3.07 -13.22 -8.67
N GLY A 133 4.02 -13.19 -7.73
CA GLY A 133 4.55 -14.38 -7.04
C GLY A 133 3.81 -14.74 -5.73
N CYS A 134 2.83 -13.95 -5.30
CA CYS A 134 2.01 -14.26 -4.13
C CYS A 134 0.79 -15.15 -4.42
N THR A 135 0.65 -15.62 -5.66
CA THR A 135 -0.22 -16.75 -5.99
C THR A 135 0.42 -18.03 -5.47
N LYS A 136 -0.36 -18.89 -4.82
CA LYS A 136 0.12 -20.18 -4.31
C LYS A 136 0.85 -20.94 -5.42
N PRO A 137 1.99 -21.59 -5.14
CA PRO A 137 2.53 -22.59 -6.06
C PRO A 137 1.51 -23.73 -6.19
N GLY A 138 0.88 -23.90 -7.36
CA GLY A 138 -0.03 -25.01 -7.65
C GLY A 138 -1.48 -24.68 -8.01
N GLU A 139 -1.81 -23.41 -8.29
CA GLU A 139 -3.00 -23.04 -9.10
C GLU A 139 -2.60 -22.64 -10.52
#